data_AF-A0A968HLH7-F1
#
_entry.id   AF-A0A968HLH7-F1
#
_cell.length_a   1.000
_cell.length_b   1.000
_cell.length_c   1.000
_cell.angle_alpha   90.00
_cell.angle_beta   90.00
_cell.angle_gamma   90.00
#
_symmetry.space_group_name_H-M   'P 1'
#
loop_
_entity.id
_entity.type
_entity.pdbx_description
1 polymer ?
#
loop_
_entity_poly.entity_id
_entity_poly.type
_entity_poly.pdbx_seq_one_letter_code
_entity_poly.pdbx_strand_id
1 'polypeptide(L)'
;QDPAQTLSRLIRYEYYGYPDDFIFQYQRAVKSMTAAKVQAAANKYLKPNQIVTLVVGNKAAIQPPLETLNTKVTPIDITIPQPTPSAPMKS
;
A
#
# COMPACT_ATOMS: atom_id res chain seq x y z
N GLN A 1 19.88 -5.08 -19.86
CA GLN A 1 20.04 -5.14 -18.39
C GLN A 1 21.41 -4.58 -18.08
N ASP A 2 21.51 -3.65 -17.15
CA ASP A 2 22.79 -3.11 -16.68
C ASP A 2 23.42 -4.09 -15.65
N PRO A 3 24.69 -4.52 -15.82
CA PRO A 3 25.38 -5.38 -14.87
C PRO A 3 25.31 -4.90 -13.41
N ALA A 4 25.42 -3.59 -13.18
CA ALA A 4 25.36 -3.02 -11.83
C ALA A 4 23.98 -3.24 -11.18
N GLN A 5 22.91 -3.12 -11.96
CA GLN A 5 21.54 -3.37 -11.51
C GLN A 5 21.28 -4.86 -11.20
N THR A 6 22.03 -5.76 -11.83
CA THR A 6 21.92 -7.21 -11.56
C THR A 6 22.63 -7.54 -10.25
N LEU A 7 23.85 -7.04 -10.06
CA LEU A 7 24.63 -7.23 -8.85
C LEU A 7 23.92 -6.66 -7.61
N SER A 8 23.40 -5.43 -7.69
CA SER A 8 22.66 -4.82 -6.58
C SER A 8 21.42 -5.61 -6.16
N ARG A 9 20.76 -6.31 -7.10
CA ARG A 9 19.63 -7.18 -6.77
C ARG A 9 20.08 -8.46 -6.06
N LEU A 10 21.18 -9.07 -6.49
CA LEU A 10 21.72 -10.26 -5.84
C LEU A 10 22.19 -9.97 -4.41
N ILE A 11 22.94 -8.89 -4.20
CA ILE A 11 23.35 -8.44 -2.84
C ILE A 11 22.14 -8.22 -1.95
N ARG A 12 21.08 -7.61 -2.49
CA ARG A 12 19.84 -7.38 -1.72
C ARG A 12 19.16 -8.69 -1.35
N TYR A 13 19.11 -9.67 -2.25
CA TYR A 13 18.54 -10.98 -1.96
C TYR A 13 19.31 -11.71 -0.87
N GLU A 14 20.64 -11.73 -0.96
CA GLU A 14 21.51 -12.31 0.06
C GLU A 14 21.32 -11.62 1.42
N TYR A 15 21.29 -10.28 1.44
CA TYR A 15 21.06 -9.51 2.67
C TYR A 15 19.74 -9.88 3.37
N TYR A 16 18.67 -10.12 2.61
CA TYR A 16 17.38 -10.55 3.16
C TYR A 16 17.24 -12.07 3.32
N GLY A 17 18.31 -12.84 3.12
CA GLY A 17 18.33 -14.30 3.30
C GLY A 17 17.55 -15.10 2.25
N TYR A 18 17.39 -14.55 1.04
CA TYR A 18 16.74 -15.26 -0.06
C TYR A 18 17.67 -16.34 -0.63
N PRO A 19 17.14 -17.45 -1.17
CA PRO A 19 17.97 -18.49 -1.80
C PRO A 19 18.80 -17.96 -2.98
N ASP A 20 20.00 -18.50 -3.17
CA ASP A 20 20.92 -18.09 -4.25
C ASP A 20 20.30 -18.25 -5.66
N ASP A 21 19.44 -19.25 -5.84
CA ASP A 21 18.74 -19.52 -7.10
C ASP A 21 17.36 -18.83 -7.19
N PHE A 22 17.03 -17.93 -6.25
CA PHE A 22 15.72 -17.27 -6.16
C PHE A 22 15.24 -16.70 -7.49
N ILE A 23 16.13 -16.06 -8.27
CA ILE A 23 15.75 -15.48 -9.56
C ILE A 23 15.24 -16.54 -10.55
N PHE A 24 15.85 -17.73 -10.54
CA PHE A 24 15.44 -18.85 -11.37
C PHE A 24 14.17 -19.50 -10.83
N GLN A 25 14.04 -19.63 -9.50
CA GLN A 25 12.79 -20.09 -8.87
C GLN A 25 11.62 -19.19 -9.25
N TYR A 26 11.80 -17.87 -9.13
CA TYR A 26 10.79 -16.87 -9.46
C TYR A 26 10.37 -16.96 -10.92
N GLN A 27 11.33 -17.04 -11.85
CA GLN A 27 11.02 -17.19 -13.28
C GLN A 27 10.23 -18.46 -13.58
N ARG A 28 10.61 -19.60 -12.98
CA ARG A 28 9.85 -20.87 -13.11
C ARG A 28 8.44 -20.73 -12.53
N ALA A 29 8.31 -20.11 -11.37
CA ALA A 29 7.02 -19.88 -10.72
C ALA A 29 6.08 -19.02 -11.57
N VAL A 30 6.58 -17.92 -12.13
CA VAL A 30 5.80 -17.04 -13.03
C VAL A 30 5.40 -17.77 -14.31
N LYS A 31 6.33 -18.50 -14.95
CA LYS A 31 6.04 -19.27 -16.18
C LYS A 31 5.01 -20.37 -15.96
N SER A 32 4.97 -20.96 -14.76
CA SER A 32 4.04 -22.03 -14.38
C SER A 32 2.75 -21.52 -13.70
N MET A 33 2.51 -20.21 -13.75
CA MET A 33 1.32 -19.60 -13.17
C MET A 33 0.07 -19.96 -13.98
N THR A 34 -1.06 -20.16 -13.29
CA THR A 34 -2.34 -20.49 -13.91
C THR A 34 -3.46 -19.61 -13.35
N ALA A 35 -4.54 -19.44 -14.11
CA ALA A 35 -5.72 -18.70 -13.65
C ALA A 35 -6.29 -19.29 -12.34
N ALA A 36 -6.30 -20.62 -12.20
CA ALA A 36 -6.74 -21.29 -10.98
C ALA A 36 -5.88 -20.91 -9.75
N LYS A 37 -4.54 -20.83 -9.90
CA LYS A 37 -3.64 -20.39 -8.82
C LYS A 37 -3.89 -18.94 -8.43
N VAL A 38 -4.13 -18.07 -9.41
CA VAL A 38 -4.48 -16.65 -9.16
C VAL A 38 -5.82 -16.56 -8.42
N GLN A 39 -6.83 -17.30 -8.85
CA GLN A 39 -8.15 -17.32 -8.21
C GLN A 39 -8.08 -17.85 -6.77
N ALA A 40 -7.28 -18.90 -6.53
CA ALA A 40 -7.06 -19.42 -5.18
C ALA A 40 -6.41 -18.38 -4.25
N ALA A 41 -5.40 -17.63 -4.75
CA ALA A 41 -4.78 -16.54 -4.00
C ALA A 41 -5.78 -15.40 -3.72
N ALA A 42 -6.58 -15.01 -4.71
CA ALA A 42 -7.64 -14.02 -4.54
C ALA A 42 -8.62 -14.43 -3.45
N ASN A 43 -9.15 -15.65 -3.48
CA ASN A 43 -10.08 -16.15 -2.45
C ASN A 43 -9.44 -16.22 -1.05
N LYS A 44 -8.13 -16.52 -0.99
CA LYS A 44 -7.38 -16.58 0.27
C LYS A 44 -7.20 -15.21 0.90
N TYR A 45 -6.80 -14.20 0.12
CA TYR A 45 -6.34 -12.91 0.66
C TYR A 45 -7.31 -11.75 0.47
N LEU A 46 -8.12 -11.74 -0.60
CA LEU A 46 -9.16 -10.75 -0.76
C LEU A 46 -10.32 -11.14 0.14
N LYS A 47 -10.48 -10.40 1.24
CA LYS A 47 -11.61 -10.50 2.15
C LYS A 47 -12.47 -9.26 1.94
N PRO A 48 -13.54 -9.32 1.10
CA PRO A 48 -14.34 -8.14 0.76
C PRO A 48 -14.82 -7.36 1.99
N ASN A 49 -15.16 -8.09 3.05
CA ASN A 49 -15.67 -7.57 4.31
C ASN A 49 -14.59 -6.88 5.17
N GLN A 50 -13.32 -6.96 4.77
CA GLN A 50 -12.17 -6.33 5.43
C GLN A 50 -11.52 -5.26 4.54
N ILE A 51 -12.15 -4.89 3.42
CA ILE A 51 -11.67 -3.80 2.56
C ILE A 51 -12.02 -2.46 3.21
N VAL A 52 -11.04 -1.56 3.28
CA VAL A 52 -11.21 -0.18 3.75
C VAL A 52 -11.04 0.76 2.58
N THR A 53 -12.01 1.65 2.38
CA THR A 53 -11.97 2.71 1.36
C THR A 53 -11.54 4.03 2.01
N LEU A 54 -10.40 4.57 1.60
CA LEU A 54 -9.93 5.90 1.99
C LEU A 54 -10.04 6.84 0.80
N VAL A 55 -10.81 7.93 0.95
CA VAL A 55 -10.92 8.99 -0.06
C VAL A 55 -10.13 10.20 0.42
N VAL A 56 -9.23 10.70 -0.44
CA VAL A 56 -8.41 11.88 -0.16
C VAL A 56 -8.74 12.97 -1.18
N GLY A 57 -9.14 14.14 -0.70
CA GLY A 57 -9.45 15.28 -1.56
C GLY A 57 -10.22 16.37 -0.82
N ASN A 58 -10.47 17.48 -1.51
CA ASN A 58 -11.34 18.53 -1.00
C ASN A 58 -12.80 18.05 -1.06
N LYS A 59 -13.43 17.84 0.10
CA LYS A 59 -14.82 17.37 0.20
C LYS A 59 -15.79 18.19 -0.65
N ALA A 60 -15.62 19.51 -0.72
CA ALA A 60 -16.52 20.40 -1.47
C ALA A 60 -16.40 20.24 -2.99
N ALA A 61 -15.29 19.72 -3.49
CA ALA A 61 -15.06 19.52 -4.93
C ALA A 61 -15.45 18.11 -5.41
N ILE A 62 -15.77 17.18 -4.49
CA ILE A 62 -16.17 15.81 -4.85
C ILE A 62 -17.63 15.82 -5.28
N GLN A 63 -17.88 15.54 -6.56
CA GLN A 63 -19.21 15.45 -7.14
C GLN A 63 -19.36 14.13 -7.93
N PRO A 64 -20.41 13.33 -7.67
CA PRO A 64 -21.44 13.54 -6.65
C PRO A 64 -20.88 13.41 -5.21
N PRO A 65 -21.56 13.95 -4.19
CA PRO A 65 -21.14 13.82 -2.80
C PRO A 65 -20.93 12.35 -2.39
N LEU A 66 -19.97 12.07 -1.51
CA LEU A 66 -19.64 10.70 -1.08
C LEU A 66 -20.81 9.99 -0.39
N GLU A 67 -21.74 10.75 0.17
CA GLU A 67 -22.98 10.26 0.76
C GLU A 67 -23.86 9.51 -0.27
N THR A 68 -23.64 9.69 -1.58
CA THR A 68 -24.32 8.95 -2.65
C THR A 68 -23.84 7.50 -2.82
N LEU A 69 -22.70 7.12 -2.22
CA LEU A 69 -22.15 5.77 -2.32
C LEU A 69 -22.93 4.72 -1.51
N ASN A 70 -24.05 5.10 -0.86
CA ASN A 70 -24.87 4.25 -0.01
C ASN A 70 -24.05 3.48 1.04
N THR A 71 -22.97 4.11 1.53
CA THR A 71 -22.06 3.56 2.54
C THR A 71 -21.84 4.59 3.64
N LYS A 72 -21.41 4.12 4.82
CA LYS A 72 -21.12 5.00 5.94
C LYS A 72 -19.81 5.76 5.66
N VAL A 73 -19.92 7.06 5.41
CA VAL A 73 -18.76 7.96 5.29
C VAL A 73 -18.34 8.41 6.70
N THR A 74 -17.07 8.17 7.06
CA THR A 74 -16.48 8.63 8.33
C THR A 74 -15.42 9.69 8.01
N PRO A 75 -15.62 10.97 8.38
CA PRO A 75 -14.60 12.00 8.17
C PRO A 75 -13.42 11.79 9.12
N ILE A 76 -12.20 11.94 8.60
CA ILE A 76 -10.96 11.91 9.38
C ILE A 76 -10.43 13.34 9.44
N ASP A 77 -10.26 13.86 10.66
CA ASP A 77 -9.58 15.13 10.88
C ASP A 77 -8.07 14.95 10.66
N ILE A 78 -7.52 15.74 9.75
CA ILE A 78 -6.10 15.77 9.40
C ILE A 78 -5.45 17.12 9.74
N THR A 79 -6.15 17.98 10.50
CA THR A 79 -5.63 19.28 10.90
C THR A 79 -4.46 19.11 11.86
N ILE A 80 -3.47 19.99 11.71
CA ILE A 80 -2.31 20.04 12.60
C ILE A 80 -2.69 20.93 13.79
N PRO A 81 -2.63 20.42 15.04
CA PRO A 81 -2.92 21.22 16.22
C PRO A 81 -1.94 22.40 16.29
N GLN A 82 -2.46 23.60 16.54
CA GLN A 82 -1.63 24.78 16.70
C GLN A 82 -0.91 24.74 18.05
N PRO A 83 0.38 25.13 18.11
CA PRO A 83 1.07 25.26 19.38
C PRO A 83 0.38 26.32 20.25
N THR A 84 0.12 25.98 21.52
CA THR A 84 -0.39 26.93 22.51
C THR A 84 0.58 28.10 22.66
N PRO A 85 0.11 29.36 22.62
CA PRO A 85 0.96 30.52 22.86
C PRO A 85 1.64 30.41 24.24
N SER A 86 2.97 30.41 24.25
CA SER A 86 3.76 30.49 25.48
C SER A 86 3.36 31.75 26.25
N ALA A 87 3.09 31.59 27.56
CA ALA A 87 2.71 32.69 28.45
C ALA A 87 3.66 33.89 28.31
N PRO A 88 3.15 35.14 28.42
CA PRO A 88 3.97 36.33 28.22
C PRO A 88 5.16 36.29 29.17
N MET A 89 6.36 36.38 28.59
CA MET A 89 7.61 36.49 29.33
C MET A 89 7.55 37.78 30.14
N LYS A 90 7.44 37.66 31.47
CA LYS A 90 7.48 38.82 32.36
C LYS A 90 8.83 39.52 32.21
N SER A 91 8.76 40.82 31.97
CA SER A 91 9.87 41.77 31.90
C SER A 91 10.67 41.85 33.21
#